data_AF-A0A7R9ZY78-F1
#
_entry.id   AF-A0A7R9ZY78-F1
#
_cell.length_a   1.000
_cell.length_b   1.000
_cell.length_c   1.000
_cell.angle_alpha   90.00
_cell.angle_beta   90.00
_cell.angle_gamma   90.00
#
_symmetry.space_group_name_H-M   'P 1'
#
loop_
_entity.id
_entity.type
_entity.pdbx_description
1 polymer ?
#
loop_
_entity_poly.entity_id
_entity_poly.type
_entity_poly.pdbx_seq_one_letter_code
_entity_poly.pdbx_strand_id
1 'polypeptide(L)'
;RLKSARCGDQHPVAPHCSVIGPHASLYFPWWFLLVPAQVQTWMMGGTSHGSLGVGHPSASLGLKFILLYHLLENLVFLALALGDLLIFRSPSLRLTSKYSSRLAVSGYAILGLPLMGFALCAVIYKMEKPLRCYLYYMALSVMVNGAYTADALVHFVPCAAGWVPGPAAMDPNIFQCGHPRGLMLVALIFVVGFQLTMLYPVYTFCEDLKWDSEGQEQTAMAGKWRLPSRRLAVAAQWAALREGPLNLIEGRMPGEYGSMYETAAVIGAGQTMTSNSGLQQPYLPATRLV
;
A
#
# COMPACT_ATOMS: atom_id res chain seq x y z
N ARG A 1 37.76 59.83 14.55
CA ARG A 1 38.58 58.93 15.39
C ARG A 1 38.24 57.50 15.02
N LEU A 2 38.95 56.95 14.04
CA LEU A 2 38.85 55.57 13.56
C LEU A 2 39.83 54.71 14.38
N LYS A 3 39.34 53.66 15.05
CA LYS A 3 40.20 52.61 15.60
C LYS A 3 40.22 51.44 14.61
N SER A 4 41.27 51.44 13.82
CA SER A 4 41.75 50.33 12.99
C SER A 4 42.07 49.13 13.88
N ALA A 5 41.27 48.06 13.78
CA ALA A 5 41.61 46.76 14.33
C ALA A 5 42.59 46.07 13.37
N ARG A 6 43.82 45.89 13.86
CA ARG A 6 44.93 45.26 13.17
C ARG A 6 44.74 43.75 13.31
N CYS A 7 44.46 43.03 12.23
CA CYS A 7 44.60 41.57 12.18
C CYS A 7 46.07 41.24 12.36
N GLY A 8 46.44 40.74 13.53
CA GLY A 8 47.76 40.22 13.84
C GLY A 8 47.99 38.86 13.19
N ASP A 9 49.22 38.66 12.77
CA ASP A 9 49.74 37.52 12.04
C ASP A 9 49.53 36.16 12.72
N GLN A 10 48.94 35.26 11.94
CA GLN A 10 49.44 33.92 11.59
C GLN A 10 50.31 33.20 12.65
N HIS A 11 49.63 32.44 13.52
CA HIS A 11 50.14 31.11 13.87
C HIS A 11 49.56 30.09 12.86
N PRO A 12 50.38 29.16 12.32
CA PRO A 12 49.86 28.02 11.57
C PRO A 12 49.19 27.07 12.56
N VAL A 13 47.95 27.39 12.94
CA VAL A 13 47.05 26.42 13.56
C VAL A 13 46.84 25.37 12.49
N ALA A 14 47.40 24.17 12.74
CA ALA A 14 47.25 23.02 11.86
C ALA A 14 45.81 22.97 11.35
N PRO A 15 45.58 22.90 10.03
CA PRO A 15 44.23 22.75 9.52
C PRO A 15 43.68 21.52 10.23
N HIS A 16 42.62 21.71 11.00
CA HIS A 16 41.80 20.61 11.48
C HIS A 16 41.34 19.88 10.22
N CYS A 17 42.10 18.86 9.83
CA CYS A 17 41.71 17.83 8.88
C CYS A 17 40.46 17.22 9.47
N SER A 18 39.33 17.79 9.09
CA SER A 18 38.04 17.14 9.20
C SER A 18 38.18 15.95 8.27
N VAL A 19 38.66 14.83 8.81
CA VAL A 19 38.69 13.55 8.12
C VAL A 19 37.23 13.21 7.89
N ILE A 20 36.70 13.66 6.76
CA ILE A 20 35.45 13.20 6.20
C ILE A 20 35.76 11.77 5.79
N GLY A 21 35.59 10.84 6.74
CA GLY A 21 35.84 9.43 6.52
C GLY A 21 34.99 8.94 5.34
N PRO A 22 35.51 8.08 4.46
CA PRO A 22 34.86 7.65 3.21
C PRO A 22 33.62 6.74 3.40
N HIS A 23 33.03 6.71 4.59
CA HIS A 23 32.03 5.70 4.97
C HIS A 23 30.57 6.10 4.71
N ALA A 24 30.29 7.30 4.21
CA ALA A 24 28.92 7.69 3.80
C ALA A 24 28.37 6.83 2.64
N SER A 25 29.23 6.12 1.89
CA SER A 25 28.81 5.22 0.79
C SER A 25 28.32 3.84 1.23
N LEU A 26 28.52 3.44 2.49
CA LEU A 26 28.06 2.13 2.98
C LEU A 26 26.59 2.12 3.44
N TYR A 27 25.93 3.27 3.45
CA TYR A 27 24.53 3.43 3.88
C TYR A 27 23.56 3.75 2.75
N PHE A 28 23.99 3.63 1.49
CA PHE A 28 23.03 3.20 0.48
C PHE A 28 22.51 1.84 0.96
N PRO A 29 21.20 1.57 0.98
CA PRO A 29 20.73 0.29 1.43
C PRO A 29 20.96 -0.71 0.28
N TRP A 30 22.14 -1.35 0.21
CA TRP A 30 22.53 -2.28 -0.88
C TRP A 30 21.51 -3.43 -1.04
N TRP A 31 20.74 -3.74 0.00
CA TRP A 31 19.61 -4.67 0.00
C TRP A 31 18.44 -4.25 -0.92
N PHE A 32 18.34 -2.98 -1.36
CA PHE A 32 17.31 -2.54 -2.32
C PHE A 32 17.59 -2.98 -3.76
N LEU A 33 18.85 -3.25 -4.12
CA LEU A 33 19.18 -3.87 -5.41
C LEU A 33 18.86 -5.37 -5.44
N LEU A 34 18.51 -5.95 -4.29
CA LEU A 34 18.16 -7.36 -4.11
C LEU A 34 16.64 -7.59 -3.98
N VAL A 35 15.79 -6.59 -4.19
CA VAL A 35 14.36 -6.83 -4.39
C VAL A 35 14.18 -7.22 -5.86
N PRO A 36 13.98 -8.51 -6.19
CA PRO A 36 13.90 -8.93 -7.58
C PRO A 36 12.66 -8.30 -8.22
N ALA A 37 12.83 -7.77 -9.44
CA ALA A 37 11.74 -7.26 -10.29
C ALA A 37 10.57 -8.25 -10.45
N GLN A 38 10.79 -9.54 -10.13
CA GLN A 38 9.75 -10.56 -10.06
C GLN A 38 8.64 -10.28 -9.04
N VAL A 39 8.90 -9.58 -7.93
CA VAL A 39 7.86 -9.27 -6.93
C VAL A 39 6.79 -8.33 -7.52
N GLN A 40 7.17 -7.41 -8.41
CA GLN A 40 6.22 -6.52 -9.09
C GLN A 40 5.32 -7.27 -10.08
N THR A 41 5.86 -8.24 -10.81
CA THR A 41 5.05 -9.08 -11.73
C THR A 41 4.06 -9.98 -11.00
N TRP A 42 4.39 -10.43 -9.78
CA TRP A 42 3.46 -11.21 -8.95
C TRP A 42 2.31 -10.38 -8.37
N MET A 43 2.52 -9.08 -8.14
CA MET A 43 1.49 -8.18 -7.61
C MET A 43 0.56 -7.61 -8.68
N MET A 44 1.00 -7.52 -9.95
CA MET A 44 0.17 -7.04 -11.07
C MET A 44 -0.45 -8.17 -11.91
N GLY A 45 -0.22 -9.44 -11.54
CA GLY A 45 -0.88 -10.58 -12.16
C GLY A 45 -2.37 -10.57 -11.86
N GLY A 46 -3.14 -9.93 -12.75
CA GLY A 46 -4.58 -9.72 -12.63
C GLY A 46 -5.34 -11.00 -12.30
N THR A 47 -6.15 -10.89 -11.25
CA THR A 47 -7.16 -11.86 -10.85
C THR A 47 -8.24 -11.93 -11.94
N SER A 48 -8.05 -12.81 -12.92
CA SER A 48 -9.12 -13.21 -13.83
C SER A 48 -10.23 -13.85 -13.00
N HIS A 49 -11.40 -13.21 -13.01
CA HIS A 49 -12.65 -13.61 -12.37
C HIS A 49 -13.04 -15.05 -12.76
N GLY A 50 -12.58 -16.03 -12.00
CA GLY A 50 -13.02 -17.42 -12.04
C GLY A 50 -13.66 -17.76 -10.71
N SER A 51 -14.97 -17.49 -10.60
CA SER A 51 -15.81 -18.00 -9.53
C SER A 51 -15.70 -19.53 -9.47
N LEU A 52 -15.14 -20.07 -8.39
CA LEU A 52 -15.55 -21.34 -7.75
C LEU A 52 -14.61 -21.67 -6.56
N GLY A 53 -15.02 -21.24 -5.36
CA GLY A 53 -15.00 -22.04 -4.12
C GLY A 53 -13.67 -22.52 -3.50
N VAL A 54 -12.52 -22.34 -4.14
CA VAL A 54 -11.23 -22.77 -3.57
C VAL A 54 -10.49 -21.53 -3.08
N GLY A 55 -10.40 -21.38 -1.76
CA GLY A 55 -9.79 -20.22 -1.12
C GLY A 55 -8.40 -19.93 -1.70
N HIS A 56 -8.27 -18.81 -2.41
CA HIS A 56 -7.05 -18.43 -3.10
C HIS A 56 -5.90 -18.25 -2.08
N PRO A 57 -4.91 -19.17 -2.02
CA PRO A 57 -3.78 -19.05 -1.11
C PRO A 57 -2.87 -17.86 -1.50
N SER A 58 -3.01 -17.34 -2.72
CA SER A 58 -2.16 -16.33 -3.34
C SER A 58 -2.21 -14.98 -2.63
N ALA A 59 -3.40 -14.51 -2.22
CA ALA A 59 -3.55 -13.19 -1.61
C ALA A 59 -2.94 -13.13 -0.19
N SER A 60 -3.15 -14.20 0.59
CA SER A 60 -2.57 -14.32 1.94
C SER A 60 -1.04 -14.38 1.91
N LEU A 61 -0.48 -15.01 0.88
CA LEU A 61 0.96 -15.18 0.74
C LEU A 61 1.66 -13.84 0.48
N GLY A 62 1.12 -12.98 -0.39
CA GLY A 62 1.66 -11.64 -0.64
C GLY A 62 1.73 -10.79 0.63
N LEU A 63 0.66 -10.78 1.43
CA LEU A 63 0.61 -10.01 2.67
C LEU A 63 1.63 -10.50 3.72
N LYS A 64 1.85 -11.82 3.80
CA LYS A 64 2.88 -12.40 4.68
C LYS A 64 4.29 -11.96 4.30
N PHE A 65 4.59 -11.84 3.00
CA PHE A 65 5.87 -11.32 2.53
C PHE A 65 6.06 -9.84 2.87
N ILE A 66 5.02 -9.03 2.72
CA ILE A 66 5.04 -7.61 3.10
C ILE A 66 5.30 -7.46 4.60
N LEU A 67 4.61 -8.25 5.44
CA LEU A 67 4.85 -8.27 6.88
C LEU A 67 6.28 -8.70 7.23
N LEU A 68 6.78 -9.76 6.60
CA LEU A 68 8.14 -10.25 6.83
C LEU A 68 9.20 -9.21 6.44
N TYR A 69 8.98 -8.52 5.32
CA TYR A 69 9.83 -7.43 4.87
C TYR A 69 9.90 -6.30 5.91
N HIS A 70 8.75 -5.81 6.39
CA HIS A 70 8.74 -4.76 7.42
C HIS A 70 9.27 -5.25 8.79
N LEU A 71 9.10 -6.52 9.11
CA LEU A 71 9.72 -7.10 10.30
C LEU A 71 11.24 -7.08 10.19
N LEU A 72 11.78 -7.48 9.04
CA LEU A 72 13.22 -7.44 8.77
C LEU A 72 13.75 -6.00 8.79
N GLU A 73 13.03 -5.06 8.20
CA GLU A 73 13.35 -3.63 8.20
C GLU A 73 13.43 -3.07 9.62
N ASN A 74 12.43 -3.33 10.47
CA ASN A 74 12.46 -2.91 11.88
C ASN A 74 13.61 -3.59 12.66
N LEU A 75 13.92 -4.85 12.36
CA LEU A 75 15.01 -5.58 13.01
C LEU A 75 16.38 -5.01 12.61
N VAL A 76 16.56 -4.63 11.34
CA VAL A 76 17.77 -3.94 10.86
C VAL A 76 17.88 -2.56 11.53
N PHE A 77 16.81 -1.78 11.60
CA PHE A 77 16.84 -0.48 12.29
C PHE A 77 17.15 -0.62 13.78
N LEU A 78 16.59 -1.63 14.43
CA LEU A 78 16.88 -1.93 15.84
C LEU A 78 18.36 -2.33 16.01
N ALA A 79 18.88 -3.21 15.16
CA ALA A 79 20.27 -3.65 15.22
C ALA A 79 21.24 -2.48 14.99
N LEU A 80 20.95 -1.60 14.03
CA LEU A 80 21.73 -0.39 13.78
C LEU A 80 21.68 0.56 14.98
N ALA A 81 20.51 0.80 15.55
CA ALA A 81 20.36 1.67 16.72
C ALA A 81 21.08 1.10 17.95
N LEU A 82 21.02 -0.22 18.16
CA LEU A 82 21.75 -0.90 19.23
C LEU A 82 23.26 -0.86 18.99
N GLY A 83 23.72 -1.06 17.76
CA GLY A 83 25.13 -0.89 17.38
C GLY A 83 25.63 0.52 17.69
N ASP A 84 24.83 1.52 17.34
CA ASP A 84 25.12 2.93 17.65
C ASP A 84 25.21 3.23 19.14
N LEU A 85 24.39 2.56 19.97
CA LEU A 85 24.37 2.75 21.42
C LEU A 85 25.47 1.95 22.15
N LEU A 86 25.74 0.72 21.70
CA LEU A 86 26.66 -0.20 22.37
C LEU A 86 28.11 -0.01 21.90
N ILE A 87 28.33 0.10 20.59
CA ILE A 87 29.67 0.03 19.98
C ILE A 87 30.25 1.45 19.80
N PHE A 88 29.44 2.41 19.34
CA PHE A 88 29.91 3.76 19.00
C PHE A 88 29.88 4.77 20.16
N ARG A 89 30.28 4.34 21.35
CA ARG A 89 30.63 5.27 22.42
C ARG A 89 31.87 6.10 22.06
N SER A 90 32.67 5.66 21.08
CA SER A 90 33.81 6.41 20.54
C SER A 90 33.35 7.54 19.59
N PRO A 91 33.89 8.76 19.72
CA PRO A 91 33.43 9.95 18.98
C PRO A 91 33.67 9.89 17.46
N SER A 92 34.44 8.93 16.97
CA SER A 92 34.95 8.88 15.59
C SER A 92 33.91 8.42 14.55
N LEU A 93 32.81 7.79 14.97
CA LEU A 93 31.83 7.15 14.07
C LEU A 93 30.39 7.57 14.41
N ARG A 94 30.15 8.88 14.53
CA ARG A 94 28.82 9.42 14.79
C ARG A 94 28.02 9.56 13.49
N LEU A 95 27.16 8.56 13.22
CA LEU A 95 26.25 8.51 12.06
C LEU A 95 25.18 9.61 12.04
N THR A 96 24.69 9.99 13.22
CA THR A 96 23.82 11.16 13.39
C THR A 96 24.37 12.07 14.47
N SER A 97 24.33 13.37 14.21
CA SER A 97 24.88 14.39 15.10
C SER A 97 24.04 14.57 16.38
N LYS A 98 22.76 14.18 16.35
CA LYS A 98 21.83 14.39 17.46
C LYS A 98 21.47 13.06 18.13
N TYR A 99 21.68 12.98 19.44
CA TYR A 99 21.32 11.81 20.26
C TYR A 99 19.80 11.56 20.25
N SER A 100 18.99 12.62 20.21
CA SER A 100 17.52 12.52 20.23
C SER A 100 16.94 11.78 19.02
N SER A 101 17.55 11.92 17.82
CA SER A 101 17.04 11.21 16.64
C SER A 101 17.31 9.70 16.71
N ARG A 102 18.42 9.28 17.33
CA ARG A 102 18.73 7.85 17.54
C ARG A 102 17.70 7.19 18.45
N LEU A 103 17.37 7.86 19.55
CA LEU A 103 16.36 7.37 20.48
C LEU A 103 14.97 7.29 19.85
N ALA A 104 14.60 8.26 19.01
CA ALA A 104 13.34 8.24 18.28
C ALA A 104 13.25 7.04 17.32
N VAL A 105 14.31 6.78 16.55
CA VAL A 105 14.37 5.65 15.61
C VAL A 105 14.37 4.32 16.36
N SER A 106 15.11 4.19 17.47
CA SER A 106 15.07 2.96 18.28
C SER A 106 13.69 2.72 18.90
N GLY A 107 13.05 3.77 19.41
CA GLY A 107 11.71 3.67 19.97
C GLY A 107 10.69 3.25 18.92
N TYR A 108 10.80 3.81 17.71
CA TYR A 108 9.97 3.44 16.57
C TYR A 108 10.13 1.95 16.19
N ALA A 109 11.37 1.47 16.07
CA ALA A 109 11.65 0.07 15.73
C ALA A 109 11.12 -0.91 16.80
N ILE A 110 11.25 -0.57 18.09
CA ILE A 110 10.74 -1.39 19.20
C ILE A 110 9.20 -1.43 19.19
N LEU A 111 8.55 -0.30 18.93
CA LEU A 111 7.08 -0.21 18.88
C LEU A 111 6.51 -0.96 17.67
N GLY A 112 7.26 -1.04 16.56
CA GLY A 112 6.87 -1.80 15.37
C GLY A 112 6.77 -3.31 15.61
N LEU A 113 7.67 -3.90 16.41
CA LEU A 113 7.71 -5.35 16.64
C LEU A 113 6.40 -5.97 17.15
N PRO A 114 5.78 -5.51 18.26
CA PRO A 114 4.51 -6.06 18.72
C PRO A 114 3.39 -5.82 17.70
N LEU A 115 3.41 -4.68 17.01
CA LEU A 115 2.40 -4.35 16.00
C LEU A 115 2.45 -5.32 14.81
N MET A 116 3.65 -5.71 14.37
CA MET A 116 3.86 -6.73 13.33
C MET A 116 3.35 -8.11 13.80
N GLY A 117 3.57 -8.45 15.07
CA GLY A 117 3.02 -9.68 15.66
C GLY A 117 1.49 -9.69 15.64
N PHE A 118 0.86 -8.59 16.05
CA PHE A 118 -0.60 -8.44 15.98
C PHE A 118 -1.13 -8.50 14.55
N ALA A 119 -0.44 -7.86 13.61
CA ALA A 119 -0.80 -7.92 12.19
C ALA A 119 -0.70 -9.37 11.66
N LEU A 120 0.33 -10.13 12.03
CA LEU A 120 0.49 -11.52 11.60
C LEU A 120 -0.65 -12.40 12.13
N CYS A 121 -0.99 -12.26 13.41
CA CYS A 121 -2.16 -12.90 14.00
C CYS A 121 -3.45 -12.49 13.29
N ALA A 122 -3.63 -11.20 12.98
CA ALA A 122 -4.79 -10.70 12.26
C ALA A 122 -4.98 -11.35 10.90
N VAL A 123 -3.89 -11.58 10.16
CA VAL A 123 -3.93 -12.27 8.86
C VAL A 123 -4.31 -13.74 9.00
N ILE A 124 -3.80 -14.43 10.04
CA ILE A 124 -4.12 -15.84 10.30
C ILE A 124 -5.59 -16.01 10.71
N TYR A 125 -6.07 -15.15 11.61
CA TYR A 125 -7.44 -15.20 12.14
C TYR A 125 -8.45 -14.40 11.32
N LYS A 126 -8.05 -13.81 10.18
CA LYS A 126 -8.89 -12.95 9.32
C LYS A 126 -9.61 -11.83 10.09
N MET A 127 -8.93 -11.18 11.02
CA MET A 127 -9.51 -10.11 11.84
C MET A 127 -9.26 -8.73 11.22
N GLU A 128 -10.32 -8.02 10.86
CA GLU A 128 -10.25 -6.71 10.19
C GLU A 128 -9.68 -5.60 11.08
N LYS A 129 -10.17 -5.47 12.33
CA LYS A 129 -9.81 -4.37 13.25
C LYS A 129 -8.30 -4.22 13.48
N PRO A 130 -7.56 -5.26 13.91
CA PRO A 130 -6.11 -5.16 14.11
C PRO A 130 -5.35 -4.90 12.80
N LEU A 131 -5.86 -5.38 11.67
CA LEU A 131 -5.26 -5.13 10.36
C LEU A 131 -5.41 -3.67 9.91
N ARG A 132 -6.56 -3.03 10.18
CA ARG A 132 -6.74 -1.58 9.96
C ARG A 132 -5.79 -0.74 10.82
N CYS A 133 -5.56 -1.14 12.08
CA CYS A 133 -4.55 -0.50 12.92
C CYS A 133 -3.14 -0.61 12.32
N TYR A 134 -2.82 -1.77 11.76
CA TYR A 134 -1.56 -2.00 11.04
C TYR A 134 -1.43 -1.10 9.80
N LEU A 135 -2.51 -0.92 9.02
CA LEU A 135 -2.54 -0.02 7.87
C LEU A 135 -2.20 1.42 8.25
N TYR A 136 -2.80 1.95 9.33
CA TYR A 136 -2.48 3.30 9.81
C TYR A 136 -1.03 3.45 10.27
N TYR A 137 -0.49 2.42 10.92
CA TYR A 137 0.93 2.40 11.29
C TYR A 137 1.84 2.38 10.05
N MET A 138 1.50 1.61 9.02
CA MET A 138 2.25 1.56 7.77
C MET A 138 2.25 2.91 7.06
N ALA A 139 1.10 3.61 7.03
CA ALA A 139 1.01 4.97 6.51
C ALA A 139 1.88 5.96 7.31
N LEU A 140 1.84 5.88 8.65
CA LEU A 140 2.71 6.68 9.51
C LEU A 140 4.19 6.38 9.27
N SER A 141 4.55 5.10 9.07
CA SER A 141 5.90 4.63 8.73
C SER A 141 6.42 5.33 7.47
N VAL A 142 5.61 5.33 6.42
CA VAL A 142 5.97 5.97 5.14
C VAL A 142 6.22 7.47 5.34
N MET A 143 5.38 8.16 6.11
CA MET A 143 5.56 9.59 6.39
C MET A 143 6.83 9.86 7.19
N VAL A 144 7.08 9.08 8.24
CA VAL A 144 8.26 9.22 9.10
C VAL A 144 9.53 8.94 8.29
N ASN A 145 9.56 7.85 7.53
CA ASN A 145 10.71 7.51 6.69
C ASN A 145 10.94 8.55 5.60
N GLY A 146 9.87 9.04 4.95
CA GLY A 146 9.93 10.13 3.98
C GLY A 146 10.49 11.43 4.59
N ALA A 147 10.07 11.79 5.81
CA ALA A 147 10.58 12.97 6.50
C ALA A 147 12.05 12.83 6.88
N TYR A 148 12.47 11.68 7.42
CA TYR A 148 13.87 11.43 7.77
C TYR A 148 14.78 11.40 6.55
N THR A 149 14.34 10.76 5.48
CA THR A 149 15.11 10.71 4.23
C THR A 149 15.20 12.09 3.58
N ALA A 150 14.13 12.88 3.59
CA ALA A 150 14.16 14.28 3.13
C ALA A 150 15.11 15.15 3.97
N ASP A 151 15.06 15.03 5.31
CA ASP A 151 15.98 15.75 6.21
C ASP A 151 17.44 15.35 5.95
N ALA A 152 17.68 14.05 5.74
CA ALA A 152 19.00 13.54 5.42
C ALA A 152 19.51 14.10 4.07
N LEU A 153 18.65 14.21 3.05
CA LEU A 153 19.03 14.83 1.77
C LEU A 153 19.39 16.31 1.90
N VAL A 154 18.72 17.04 2.78
CA VAL A 154 19.01 18.46 3.02
C VAL A 154 20.35 18.65 3.74
N HIS A 155 20.70 17.76 4.67
CA HIS A 155 21.89 17.93 5.53
C HIS A 155 23.14 17.15 5.06
N PHE A 156 23.00 15.98 4.45
CA PHE A 156 24.11 15.07 4.10
C PHE A 156 24.59 15.17 2.67
N VAL A 157 24.08 16.11 1.87
CA VAL A 157 24.66 16.41 0.56
C VAL A 157 25.49 17.68 0.68
N PRO A 158 26.67 17.65 1.36
CA PRO A 158 27.62 18.72 1.17
C PRO A 158 27.99 18.65 -0.32
N CYS A 159 27.68 19.73 -1.04
CA CYS A 159 28.39 20.02 -2.27
C CYS A 159 29.85 20.08 -1.83
N ALA A 160 30.60 18.99 -2.06
CA ALA A 160 32.01 18.92 -1.72
C ALA A 160 32.66 20.02 -2.54
N ALA A 161 32.82 21.19 -1.90
CA ALA A 161 33.43 22.35 -2.51
C ALA A 161 34.89 21.99 -2.74
N GLY A 162 35.19 21.42 -3.90
CA GLY A 162 36.50 21.49 -4.54
C GLY A 162 37.66 20.77 -3.88
N TRP A 163 37.49 19.57 -3.31
CA TRP A 163 38.66 18.74 -2.96
C TRP A 163 38.78 17.52 -3.88
N VAL A 164 39.06 17.79 -5.15
CA VAL A 164 39.74 16.83 -6.03
C VAL A 164 41.23 17.12 -5.90
N PRO A 165 42.01 16.32 -5.14
CA PRO A 165 43.46 16.49 -5.08
C PRO A 165 44.06 16.11 -6.43
N GLY A 166 44.30 17.09 -7.28
CA GLY A 166 44.99 16.87 -8.55
C GLY A 166 45.05 18.12 -9.44
N PRO A 167 46.09 18.25 -10.26
CA PRO A 167 46.26 19.36 -11.21
C PRO A 167 45.22 19.38 -12.35
N ALA A 168 44.30 18.41 -12.40
CA ALA A 168 43.17 18.36 -13.34
C ALA A 168 41.97 19.22 -12.91
N ALA A 169 42.10 20.03 -11.85
CA ALA A 169 41.03 20.87 -11.29
C ALA A 169 40.68 22.12 -12.12
N MET A 170 41.10 22.22 -13.39
CA MET A 170 40.98 23.47 -14.15
C MET A 170 39.57 23.79 -14.68
N ASP A 171 38.61 22.86 -14.62
CA ASP A 171 37.21 23.18 -14.91
C ASP A 171 36.34 22.96 -13.67
N PRO A 172 36.00 24.03 -12.91
CA PRO A 172 34.98 24.00 -11.87
C PRO A 172 33.60 23.81 -12.52
N ASN A 173 33.36 22.62 -13.04
CA ASN A 173 32.13 22.28 -13.72
C ASN A 173 31.00 22.14 -12.69
N ILE A 174 30.01 23.01 -12.85
CA ILE A 174 28.77 23.16 -12.07
C ILE A 174 28.01 21.82 -11.94
N PHE A 175 28.29 20.86 -12.83
CA PHE A 175 27.67 19.54 -12.88
C PHE A 175 28.11 18.56 -11.77
N GLN A 176 29.27 18.77 -11.11
CA GLN A 176 29.78 17.79 -10.13
C GLN A 176 28.93 17.69 -8.86
N CYS A 177 28.28 18.78 -8.44
CA CYS A 177 27.43 18.79 -7.26
C CYS A 177 25.97 18.41 -7.56
N GLY A 178 25.49 18.68 -8.77
CA GLY A 178 24.11 18.40 -9.17
C GLY A 178 23.83 16.91 -9.38
N HIS A 179 24.77 16.17 -9.96
CA HIS A 179 24.59 14.75 -10.28
C HIS A 179 24.29 13.84 -9.06
N PRO A 180 25.08 13.85 -7.97
CA PRO A 180 24.80 12.98 -6.81
C PRO A 180 23.48 13.37 -6.13
N ARG A 181 23.14 14.66 -6.11
CA ARG A 181 21.85 15.13 -5.56
C ARG A 181 20.67 14.63 -6.38
N GLY A 182 20.78 14.65 -7.70
CA GLY A 182 19.78 14.10 -8.62
C GLY A 182 19.58 12.60 -8.39
N LEU A 183 20.66 11.82 -8.31
CA LEU A 183 20.60 10.38 -8.07
C LEU A 183 19.93 10.05 -6.72
N MET A 184 20.27 10.79 -5.67
CA MET A 184 19.67 10.63 -4.34
C MET A 184 18.17 11.00 -4.32
N LEU A 185 17.76 12.02 -5.08
CA LEU A 185 16.34 12.38 -5.22
C LEU A 185 15.55 11.29 -5.95
N VAL A 186 16.12 10.72 -7.02
CA VAL A 186 15.49 9.60 -7.74
C VAL A 186 15.36 8.38 -6.82
N ALA A 187 16.41 8.07 -6.05
CA ALA A 187 16.37 6.99 -5.07
C ALA A 187 15.30 7.23 -3.99
N LEU A 188 15.14 8.45 -3.49
CA LEU A 188 14.08 8.83 -2.56
C LEU A 188 12.69 8.57 -3.15
N ILE A 189 12.43 9.06 -4.36
CA ILE A 189 11.13 8.88 -5.04
C ILE A 189 10.84 7.39 -5.20
N PHE A 190 11.85 6.59 -5.57
CA PHE A 190 11.70 5.15 -5.70
C PHE A 190 11.40 4.47 -4.37
N VAL A 191 12.10 4.81 -3.29
CA VAL A 191 11.87 4.23 -1.95
C VAL A 191 10.49 4.59 -1.42
N VAL A 192 10.11 5.86 -1.46
CA VAL A 192 8.78 6.32 -0.98
C VAL A 192 7.68 5.74 -1.86
N GLY A 193 7.86 5.75 -3.18
CA GLY A 193 6.92 5.15 -4.14
C GLY A 193 6.74 3.66 -3.89
N PHE A 194 7.84 2.92 -3.68
CA PHE A 194 7.80 1.50 -3.36
C PHE A 194 7.05 1.23 -2.05
N GLN A 195 7.29 2.02 -1.00
CA GLN A 195 6.55 1.88 0.26
C GLN A 195 5.05 2.15 0.09
N LEU A 196 4.67 3.14 -0.73
CA LEU A 196 3.26 3.40 -1.06
C LEU A 196 2.64 2.25 -1.86
N THR A 197 3.38 1.61 -2.77
CA THR A 197 2.85 0.45 -3.50
C THR A 197 2.55 -0.73 -2.59
N MET A 198 3.30 -0.91 -1.50
CA MET A 198 3.04 -1.96 -0.49
C MET A 198 1.82 -1.67 0.38
N LEU A 199 1.40 -0.41 0.50
CA LEU A 199 0.21 -0.01 1.26
C LEU A 199 -1.08 -0.50 0.59
N TYR A 200 -1.12 -0.48 -0.74
CA TYR A 200 -2.32 -0.80 -1.51
C TYR A 200 -2.82 -2.24 -1.30
N PRO A 201 -1.99 -3.30 -1.41
CA PRO A 201 -2.42 -4.68 -1.12
C PRO A 201 -2.97 -4.88 0.30
N VAL A 202 -2.43 -4.18 1.29
CA VAL A 202 -2.90 -4.25 2.69
C VAL A 202 -4.29 -3.62 2.79
N TYR A 203 -4.50 -2.48 2.12
CA TYR A 203 -5.79 -1.80 2.08
C TYR A 203 -6.86 -2.66 1.39
N THR A 204 -6.55 -3.22 0.21
CA THR A 204 -7.50 -4.08 -0.53
C THR A 204 -7.87 -5.32 0.28
N PHE A 205 -6.90 -5.92 0.99
CA PHE A 205 -7.18 -7.08 1.86
C PHE A 205 -8.05 -6.71 3.07
N CYS A 206 -7.94 -5.48 3.61
CA CYS A 206 -8.86 -5.00 4.64
C CYS A 206 -10.30 -4.88 4.12
N GLU A 207 -10.46 -4.38 2.89
CA GLU A 207 -11.78 -4.29 2.26
C GLU A 207 -12.35 -5.69 1.99
N ASP A 208 -11.56 -6.63 1.47
CA ASP A 208 -12.04 -8.02 1.25
C ASP A 208 -12.56 -8.66 2.56
N LEU A 209 -11.85 -8.46 3.68
CA LEU A 209 -12.30 -8.96 5.00
C LEU A 209 -13.62 -8.31 5.46
N LYS A 210 -13.82 -7.04 5.14
CA LYS A 210 -15.06 -6.33 5.46
C LYS A 210 -16.23 -6.93 4.69
N TRP A 211 -16.07 -7.14 3.37
CA TRP A 211 -17.10 -7.75 2.53
C TRP A 211 -17.43 -9.18 2.98
N ASP A 212 -16.43 -9.98 3.35
CA ASP A 212 -16.62 -11.31 3.92
C ASP A 212 -17.44 -11.28 5.22
N SER A 213 -17.17 -10.31 6.10
CA SER A 213 -17.88 -10.17 7.38
C SER A 213 -19.36 -9.79 7.19
N GLU A 214 -19.66 -8.89 6.26
CA GLU A 214 -21.04 -8.47 5.95
C GLU A 214 -21.85 -9.62 5.32
N GLY A 215 -21.22 -10.44 4.48
CA GLY A 215 -21.87 -11.63 3.89
C GLY A 215 -22.23 -12.71 4.93
N GLN A 216 -21.38 -12.90 5.94
CA GLN A 216 -21.67 -13.82 7.05
C GLN A 216 -22.86 -13.34 7.89
N GLU A 217 -22.98 -12.04 8.15
CA GLU A 217 -24.12 -11.50 8.87
C GLU A 217 -25.43 -11.67 8.09
N GLN A 218 -25.40 -11.45 6.77
CA GLN A 218 -26.58 -11.65 5.92
C GLN A 218 -27.03 -13.11 5.89
N THR A 219 -26.09 -14.05 5.76
CA THR A 219 -26.42 -15.49 5.77
C THR A 219 -26.87 -15.98 7.15
N ALA A 220 -26.26 -15.48 8.23
CA ALA A 220 -26.69 -15.75 9.59
C ALA A 220 -28.10 -15.20 9.86
N MET A 221 -28.41 -13.98 9.40
CA MET A 221 -29.76 -13.43 9.46
C MET A 221 -30.73 -14.22 8.59
N ALA A 222 -30.37 -14.60 7.36
CA ALA A 222 -31.21 -15.42 6.50
C ALA A 222 -31.54 -16.79 7.11
N GLY A 223 -30.58 -17.43 7.80
CA GLY A 223 -30.81 -18.67 8.54
C GLY A 223 -31.67 -18.49 9.80
N LYS A 224 -31.60 -17.31 10.45
CA LYS A 224 -32.38 -16.96 11.64
C LYS A 224 -33.81 -16.55 11.28
N TRP A 225 -34.02 -15.92 10.14
CA TRP A 225 -35.30 -15.85 9.45
C TRP A 225 -35.60 -17.21 8.82
N ARG A 226 -35.69 -18.27 9.63
CA ARG A 226 -36.59 -19.38 9.31
C ARG A 226 -37.94 -18.73 9.12
N LEU A 227 -38.26 -18.49 7.86
CA LEU A 227 -39.53 -18.01 7.44
C LEU A 227 -40.57 -18.80 8.22
N PRO A 228 -41.43 -18.14 9.04
CA PRO A 228 -42.49 -18.86 9.72
C PRO A 228 -43.18 -19.72 8.66
N SER A 229 -43.47 -20.97 9.00
CA SER A 229 -43.97 -22.03 8.11
C SER A 229 -44.96 -21.56 7.04
N ARG A 230 -45.70 -20.47 7.30
CA ARG A 230 -46.47 -19.68 6.32
C ARG A 230 -45.75 -19.29 5.02
N ARG A 231 -44.52 -18.76 4.97
CA ARG A 231 -43.92 -18.43 3.65
C ARG A 231 -43.44 -19.67 2.90
N LEU A 232 -43.01 -20.72 3.61
CA LEU A 232 -42.75 -22.03 3.02
C LEU A 232 -44.05 -22.66 2.50
N ALA A 233 -45.16 -22.50 3.23
CA ALA A 233 -46.49 -22.91 2.79
C ALA A 233 -46.99 -22.09 1.59
N VAL A 234 -46.72 -20.78 1.55
CA VAL A 234 -47.03 -19.92 0.40
C VAL A 234 -46.15 -20.30 -0.79
N ALA A 235 -44.85 -20.56 -0.61
CA ALA A 235 -43.98 -21.02 -1.69
C ALA A 235 -44.41 -22.41 -2.21
N ALA A 236 -44.80 -23.32 -1.32
CA ALA A 236 -45.39 -24.61 -1.69
C ALA A 236 -46.75 -24.45 -2.38
N GLN A 237 -47.57 -23.47 -1.97
CA GLN A 237 -48.81 -23.10 -2.64
C GLN A 237 -48.55 -22.57 -4.05
N TRP A 238 -47.56 -21.68 -4.22
CA TRP A 238 -47.16 -21.17 -5.54
C TRP A 238 -46.57 -22.26 -6.43
N ALA A 239 -45.83 -23.22 -5.86
CA ALA A 239 -45.35 -24.40 -6.58
C ALA A 239 -46.52 -25.31 -7.01
N ALA A 240 -47.47 -25.58 -6.12
CA ALA A 240 -48.68 -26.36 -6.43
C ALA A 240 -49.61 -25.66 -7.45
N LEU A 241 -49.68 -24.33 -7.42
CA LEU A 241 -50.38 -23.52 -8.41
C LEU A 241 -49.70 -23.60 -9.79
N ARG A 242 -48.38 -23.74 -9.84
CA ARG A 242 -47.58 -23.98 -11.05
C ARG A 242 -47.72 -25.38 -11.63
N GLU A 243 -48.23 -26.33 -10.88
CA GLU A 243 -48.53 -27.69 -11.37
C GLU A 243 -50.03 -27.85 -11.70
N GLY A 244 -50.86 -26.85 -11.33
CA GLY A 244 -52.31 -26.86 -11.44
C GLY A 244 -52.87 -26.18 -12.70
N PRO A 245 -54.10 -25.62 -12.64
CA PRO A 245 -54.84 -25.13 -13.82
C PRO A 245 -54.18 -23.95 -14.57
N LEU A 246 -53.10 -23.39 -14.02
CA LEU A 246 -52.26 -22.39 -14.69
C LEU A 246 -51.36 -22.97 -15.79
N ASN A 247 -51.18 -24.30 -15.87
CA ASN A 247 -50.47 -24.95 -16.98
C ASN A 247 -51.17 -24.73 -18.33
N LEU A 248 -52.46 -24.37 -18.33
CA LEU A 248 -53.18 -23.96 -19.55
C LEU A 248 -52.92 -22.50 -19.97
N ILE A 249 -52.34 -21.67 -19.09
CA ILE A 249 -51.97 -20.27 -19.39
C ILE A 249 -50.48 -20.19 -19.81
N GLU A 250 -49.74 -21.30 -19.69
CA GLU A 250 -48.32 -21.42 -20.02
C GLU A 250 -48.00 -21.26 -21.52
N GLY A 251 -49.04 -21.15 -22.37
CA GLY A 251 -48.89 -20.83 -23.79
C GLY A 251 -48.52 -19.38 -24.11
N ARG A 252 -48.42 -18.46 -23.13
CA ARG A 252 -48.17 -17.03 -23.44
C ARG A 252 -47.17 -16.25 -22.59
N MET A 253 -46.45 -16.85 -21.63
CA MET A 253 -45.34 -16.14 -20.97
C MET A 253 -44.08 -16.98 -20.65
N PRO A 254 -43.50 -17.74 -21.59
CA PRO A 254 -42.06 -18.00 -21.56
C PRO A 254 -41.35 -16.83 -22.25
N GLY A 255 -40.93 -15.81 -21.48
CA GLY A 255 -39.99 -14.79 -21.98
C GLY A 255 -40.29 -13.30 -21.73
N GLU A 256 -41.47 -12.91 -21.22
CA GLU A 256 -41.78 -11.47 -21.04
C GLU A 256 -41.27 -10.86 -19.72
N TYR A 257 -41.03 -11.67 -18.69
CA TYR A 257 -40.24 -11.26 -17.53
C TYR A 257 -38.94 -12.06 -17.52
N GLY A 258 -38.11 -11.83 -18.55
CA GLY A 258 -36.69 -12.20 -18.50
C GLY A 258 -36.10 -11.70 -17.18
N SER A 259 -35.21 -12.49 -16.58
CA SER A 259 -34.56 -12.07 -15.34
C SER A 259 -33.93 -10.68 -15.56
N MET A 260 -33.90 -9.81 -14.55
CA MET A 260 -33.28 -8.48 -14.72
C MET A 260 -31.84 -8.57 -15.24
N TYR A 261 -31.17 -9.72 -15.07
CA TYR A 261 -29.88 -10.03 -15.68
C TYR A 261 -29.93 -10.22 -17.20
N GLU A 262 -30.96 -10.86 -17.75
CA GLU A 262 -31.15 -10.95 -19.21
C GLU A 262 -31.52 -9.59 -19.81
N THR A 263 -32.35 -8.80 -19.13
CA THR A 263 -32.66 -7.43 -19.60
C THR A 263 -31.42 -6.54 -19.56
N ALA A 264 -30.59 -6.65 -18.52
CA ALA A 264 -29.32 -5.93 -18.43
C ALA A 264 -28.28 -6.43 -19.46
N ALA A 265 -28.27 -7.72 -19.80
CA ALA A 265 -27.40 -8.26 -20.86
C ALA A 265 -27.82 -7.76 -22.26
N VAL A 266 -29.14 -7.66 -22.52
CA VAL A 266 -29.66 -7.13 -23.79
C VAL A 266 -29.43 -5.62 -23.91
N ILE A 267 -29.54 -4.86 -22.81
CA ILE A 267 -29.28 -3.41 -22.80
C ILE A 267 -27.77 -3.10 -22.80
N GLY A 268 -26.96 -3.94 -22.14
CA GLY A 268 -25.50 -3.76 -22.00
C GLY A 268 -24.69 -4.25 -23.20
N ALA A 269 -25.23 -5.14 -24.03
CA ALA A 269 -24.59 -5.61 -25.26
C ALA A 269 -24.70 -4.61 -26.42
N GLY A 270 -24.31 -3.35 -26.18
CA GLY A 270 -23.77 -2.44 -27.20
C GLY A 270 -24.59 -2.22 -28.48
N GLN A 271 -25.90 -2.43 -28.49
CA GLN A 271 -26.71 -2.04 -29.65
C GLN A 271 -26.90 -0.52 -29.60
N THR A 272 -26.08 0.16 -30.38
CA THR A 272 -26.30 1.54 -30.81
C THR A 272 -27.67 1.60 -31.47
N MET A 273 -28.68 2.02 -30.71
CA MET A 273 -30.03 2.26 -31.23
C MET A 273 -29.95 3.38 -32.26
N THR A 274 -29.82 2.99 -33.51
CA THR A 274 -30.16 3.85 -34.64
C THR A 274 -31.66 4.06 -34.56
N SER A 275 -32.04 5.26 -34.13
CA SER A 275 -33.40 5.77 -34.10
C SER A 275 -33.99 5.67 -35.50
N ASN A 276 -34.67 4.56 -35.79
CA ASN A 276 -35.52 4.42 -36.96
C ASN A 276 -36.96 4.38 -36.47
N SER A 277 -37.60 5.54 -36.58
CA SER A 277 -39.01 5.81 -36.36
C SER A 277 -39.89 4.79 -37.09
N GLY A 278 -40.59 3.92 -36.34
CA GLY A 278 -41.58 3.02 -36.94
C GLY A 278 -42.14 1.90 -36.07
N LEU A 279 -41.60 1.64 -34.87
CA LEU A 279 -42.12 0.57 -34.01
C LEU A 279 -43.25 1.08 -33.10
N GLN A 280 -44.46 0.61 -33.42
CA GLN A 280 -45.69 0.69 -32.63
C GLN A 280 -45.42 0.44 -31.15
N GLN A 281 -45.88 1.38 -30.31
CA GLN A 281 -45.97 1.15 -28.88
C GLN A 281 -46.89 -0.04 -28.60
N PRO A 282 -46.51 -0.97 -27.69
CA PRO A 282 -47.37 -2.05 -27.28
C PRO A 282 -48.62 -1.48 -26.60
N TYR A 283 -49.78 -1.78 -27.19
CA TYR A 283 -51.09 -1.40 -26.68
C TYR A 283 -51.35 -2.14 -25.37
N LEU A 284 -51.29 -1.42 -24.25
CA LEU A 284 -51.75 -1.91 -22.94
C LEU A 284 -53.28 -1.94 -22.95
N PRO A 285 -53.93 -3.11 -22.82
CA PRO A 285 -55.38 -3.15 -22.70
C PRO A 285 -55.78 -2.49 -21.38
N ALA A 286 -56.69 -1.51 -21.47
CA ALA A 286 -57.34 -0.89 -20.33
C ALA A 286 -58.27 -1.91 -19.64
N THR A 287 -57.72 -2.87 -18.90
CA THR A 287 -58.51 -3.71 -18.02
C THR A 287 -58.88 -2.92 -16.77
N ARG A 288 -60.12 -2.41 -16.84
CA ARG A 288 -61.02 -2.05 -15.74
C ARG A 288 -60.59 -2.61 -14.37
N LEU A 289 -60.25 -1.71 -13.46
CA LEU A 289 -60.43 -1.91 -12.03
C LEU A 289 -61.95 -1.96 -11.75
N VAL A 290 -62.43 -3.11 -11.27
CA VAL A 290 -63.69 -3.27 -10.53
C VAL A 290 -63.34 -4.00 -9.25
#